data_AF-A0A974Y1P6-F1
#
_entry.id   AF-A0A974Y1P6-F1
#
_cell.length_a   1.000
_cell.length_b   1.000
_cell.length_c   1.000
_cell.angle_alpha   90.00
_cell.angle_beta   90.00
_cell.angle_gamma   90.00
#
_symmetry.space_group_name_H-M   'P 1'
#
loop_
_entity.id
_entity.type
_entity.pdbx_description
1 polymer ?
#
loop_
_entity_poly.entity_id
_entity_poly.type
_entity_poly.pdbx_seq_one_letter_code
_entity_poly.pdbx_strand_id
1 'polypeptide(L)'
;MSVRTIRIGLGLVALLAALPVLAGQVYQWKDAKGVTHYSDSPPPETAYKNRNVDDAPPAAAAAKTEDPRCAIARMNLQRLKDAKGPVGLDADGDGKPDKEMTAEETAAQVHLAETTLKNTCAAGAT
;
A
#
# COMPACT_ATOMS: atom_id res chain seq x y z
N MET A 1 -2.93 -58.09 30.76
CA MET A 1 -3.35 -56.67 30.86
C MET A 1 -3.31 -56.06 29.48
N SER A 2 -4.43 -55.47 29.07
CA SER A 2 -4.69 -54.81 27.80
C SER A 2 -4.51 -53.31 27.99
N VAL A 3 -3.74 -52.63 27.12
CA VAL A 3 -4.02 -51.23 26.74
C VAL A 3 -3.63 -51.07 25.28
N ARG A 4 -4.66 -51.11 24.43
CA ARG A 4 -4.66 -50.75 23.02
C ARG A 4 -5.38 -49.40 22.93
N THR A 5 -4.86 -48.48 22.12
CA THR A 5 -5.59 -47.30 21.57
C THR A 5 -5.91 -46.24 22.66
N ILE A 6 -5.52 -44.97 22.56
CA ILE A 6 -5.95 -43.95 21.60
C ILE A 6 -4.94 -42.80 21.73
N ARG A 7 -4.24 -42.52 20.62
CA ARG A 7 -3.67 -41.20 20.33
C ARG A 7 -4.84 -40.25 20.14
N ILE A 8 -4.65 -38.95 20.38
CA ILE A 8 -5.63 -37.85 20.18
C ILE A 8 -6.43 -37.58 21.45
N GLY A 9 -6.04 -36.55 22.20
CA GLY A 9 -6.83 -36.10 23.36
C GLY A 9 -6.35 -34.81 24.02
N LEU A 10 -5.06 -34.45 23.87
CA LEU A 10 -4.49 -33.26 24.52
C LEU A 10 -3.86 -32.29 23.51
N GLY A 11 -4.56 -32.03 22.41
CA GLY A 11 -4.12 -31.05 21.40
C GLY A 11 -5.27 -30.24 20.81
N LEU A 12 -6.46 -30.29 21.43
CA LEU A 12 -7.70 -29.71 20.89
C LEU A 12 -8.34 -28.69 21.86
N VAL A 13 -7.53 -27.98 22.66
CA VAL A 13 -8.02 -26.90 23.56
C VAL A 13 -7.18 -25.62 23.41
N ALA A 14 -6.40 -25.48 22.33
CA ALA A 14 -5.62 -24.28 22.05
C ALA A 14 -6.01 -23.59 20.71
N LEU A 15 -7.18 -23.91 20.15
CA LEU A 15 -7.61 -23.39 18.83
C LEU A 15 -8.79 -22.39 18.89
N LEU A 16 -9.24 -21.95 20.07
CA LEU A 16 -10.48 -21.16 20.19
C LEU A 16 -10.32 -19.65 20.46
N ALA A 17 -9.17 -19.04 20.15
CA ALA A 17 -8.99 -17.59 20.29
C ALA A 17 -8.56 -16.90 18.97
N ALA A 18 -9.18 -17.26 17.85
CA ALA A 18 -9.17 -16.41 16.67
C ALA A 18 -10.27 -15.34 16.84
N LEU A 19 -9.93 -14.24 17.52
CA LEU A 19 -10.79 -13.05 17.54
C LEU A 19 -10.94 -12.54 16.10
N PRO A 20 -12.15 -12.25 15.62
CA PRO A 20 -12.32 -11.62 14.31
C PRO A 20 -11.65 -10.25 14.36
N VAL A 21 -10.64 -10.04 13.50
CA VAL A 21 -10.13 -8.70 13.22
C VAL A 21 -11.27 -7.94 12.52
N LEU A 22 -11.91 -7.02 13.23
CA LEU A 22 -12.88 -6.13 12.59
C LEU A 22 -12.11 -5.26 11.60
N ALA A 23 -12.46 -5.32 10.32
CA ALA A 23 -12.01 -4.34 9.33
C ALA A 23 -12.45 -2.95 9.81
N GLY A 24 -11.48 -2.07 10.11
CA GLY A 24 -11.74 -0.72 10.59
C GLY A 24 -12.56 0.08 9.59
N GLN A 25 -13.66 0.68 10.03
CA GLN A 25 -14.46 1.57 9.21
C GLN A 25 -13.76 2.93 9.14
N VAL A 26 -13.37 3.38 7.94
CA VAL A 26 -12.80 4.72 7.74
C VAL A 26 -13.94 5.71 7.48
N TYR A 27 -14.07 6.69 8.37
CA TYR A 27 -15.08 7.73 8.30
C TYR A 27 -14.56 8.94 7.54
N GLN A 28 -15.35 9.45 6.60
CA GLN A 28 -15.07 10.69 5.89
C GLN A 28 -16.16 11.72 6.17
N TRP A 29 -15.76 12.94 6.55
CA TRP A 29 -16.66 14.09 6.65
C TRP A 29 -16.01 15.36 6.11
N LYS A 30 -16.83 16.40 5.93
CA LYS A 30 -16.40 17.72 5.49
C LYS A 30 -16.70 18.71 6.62
N ASP A 31 -15.69 19.48 7.04
CA ASP A 31 -15.89 20.50 8.07
C ASP A 31 -16.56 21.77 7.50
N ALA A 32 -16.87 22.73 8.37
CA ALA A 32 -17.52 23.99 8.00
C ALA A 32 -16.69 24.86 7.01
N LYS A 33 -15.38 24.61 6.91
CA LYS A 33 -14.47 25.31 5.99
C LYS A 33 -14.33 24.56 4.66
N GLY A 34 -15.02 23.44 4.50
CA GLY A 34 -14.98 22.62 3.30
C GLY A 34 -13.81 21.64 3.25
N VAL A 35 -13.04 21.47 4.34
CA VAL A 35 -11.92 20.54 4.38
C VAL A 35 -12.44 19.12 4.64
N THR A 36 -11.95 18.16 3.85
CA THR A 36 -12.27 16.74 4.02
C THR A 36 -11.33 16.10 5.03
N HIS A 37 -11.90 15.45 6.04
CA HIS A 37 -11.19 14.73 7.09
C HIS A 37 -11.48 13.23 7.00
N TYR A 38 -10.51 12.41 7.42
CA TYR A 38 -10.62 10.95 7.51
C TYR A 38 -10.20 10.50 8.92
N SER A 39 -10.93 9.55 9.52
CA SER A 39 -10.66 9.04 10.87
C SER A 39 -11.17 7.61 11.02
N ASP A 40 -10.49 6.79 11.84
CA ASP A 40 -10.97 5.47 12.27
C ASP A 40 -11.96 5.54 13.45
N SER A 41 -12.09 6.72 14.07
CA SER A 41 -13.11 7.02 15.09
C SER A 41 -14.24 7.87 14.51
N PRO A 42 -15.52 7.59 14.83
CA PRO A 42 -16.65 8.33 14.28
C PRO A 42 -16.59 9.80 14.69
N PRO A 43 -16.86 10.76 13.77
CA PRO A 43 -16.84 12.16 14.10
C PRO A 43 -17.99 12.51 15.04
N PRO A 44 -17.77 13.38 16.05
CA PRO A 44 -18.86 13.87 16.88
C PRO A 44 -19.81 14.74 16.02
N GLU A 45 -21.09 14.40 16.04
CA GLU A 45 -22.20 15.28 15.60
C GLU A 45 -22.16 15.72 14.11
N THR A 46 -21.68 14.88 13.18
CA THR A 46 -21.73 15.20 11.74
C THR A 46 -22.10 14.01 10.87
N ALA A 47 -22.87 14.26 9.80
CA ALA A 47 -23.19 13.26 8.80
C ALA A 47 -21.92 12.83 8.06
N TYR A 48 -21.55 11.56 8.20
CA TYR A 48 -20.39 10.96 7.56
C TYR A 48 -20.80 9.99 6.44
N LYS A 49 -19.87 9.72 5.53
CA LYS A 49 -19.97 8.58 4.60
C LYS A 49 -18.92 7.55 5.00
N ASN A 50 -19.33 6.28 5.04
CA ASN A 50 -18.41 5.18 5.19
C ASN A 50 -17.68 4.99 3.86
N ARG A 51 -16.35 4.95 3.90
CA ARG A 51 -15.54 4.64 2.71
C ARG A 51 -15.13 3.18 2.77
N ASN A 52 -15.87 2.35 2.05
CA ASN A 52 -15.45 0.99 1.75
C ASN A 52 -14.17 1.03 0.90
N VAL A 53 -13.13 0.34 1.35
CA VAL A 53 -11.85 0.26 0.65
C VAL A 53 -11.92 -0.75 -0.52
N ASP A 54 -12.97 -1.57 -0.57
CA ASP A 54 -13.22 -2.56 -1.63
C ASP A 54 -13.86 -1.97 -2.89
N ASP A 55 -14.43 -0.77 -2.80
CA ASP A 55 -15.07 -0.08 -3.94
C ASP A 55 -14.02 0.65 -4.80
N ALA A 56 -13.11 -0.13 -5.39
CA ALA A 56 -12.23 0.37 -6.45
C ALA A 56 -13.09 0.62 -7.71
N PRO A 57 -13.00 1.81 -8.36
CA PRO A 57 -13.73 2.05 -9.59
C PRO A 57 -13.35 1.03 -10.67
N PRO A 58 -14.30 0.58 -11.49
CA PRO A 58 -14.05 -0.44 -12.50
C PRO A 58 -12.96 0.03 -13.46
N ALA A 59 -11.92 -0.79 -13.62
CA ALA A 59 -10.85 -0.53 -14.57
C ALA A 59 -11.46 -0.39 -15.97
N ALA A 60 -11.27 0.77 -16.60
CA ALA A 60 -11.66 0.98 -17.99
C ALA A 60 -10.98 -0.08 -18.88
N ALA A 61 -11.75 -0.65 -19.82
CA ALA A 61 -11.32 -1.74 -20.69
C ALA A 61 -9.97 -1.43 -21.36
N ALA A 62 -8.99 -2.28 -21.10
CA ALA A 62 -7.66 -2.18 -21.66
C ALA A 62 -7.72 -2.36 -23.18
N ALA A 63 -7.28 -1.34 -23.93
CA ALA A 63 -6.65 -1.58 -25.22
C ALA A 63 -5.42 -2.48 -25.02
N LYS A 64 -4.71 -2.90 -26.08
CA LYS A 64 -3.39 -3.54 -25.92
C LYS A 64 -2.40 -2.51 -25.37
N THR A 65 -2.56 -2.25 -24.09
CA THR A 65 -1.84 -1.33 -23.25
C THR A 65 -0.86 -2.22 -22.51
N GLU A 66 0.40 -1.84 -22.60
CA GLU A 66 1.46 -2.33 -21.74
C GLU A 66 0.99 -2.72 -20.33
N ASP A 67 1.67 -3.71 -19.72
CA ASP A 67 1.50 -4.06 -18.31
C ASP A 67 1.34 -2.79 -17.44
N PRO A 68 0.22 -2.63 -16.72
CA PRO A 68 -0.04 -1.45 -15.90
C PRO A 68 1.07 -1.13 -14.90
N ARG A 69 1.81 -2.15 -14.41
CA ARG A 69 2.95 -1.98 -13.50
C ARG A 69 4.11 -1.26 -14.19
N CYS A 70 4.34 -1.57 -15.47
CA CYS A 70 5.38 -0.93 -16.26
C CYS A 70 4.99 0.52 -16.60
N ALA A 71 3.71 0.77 -16.90
CA ALA A 71 3.21 2.12 -17.10
C ALA A 71 3.39 2.99 -15.83
N ILE A 72 3.01 2.46 -14.66
CA ILE A 72 3.20 3.13 -13.36
C ILE A 72 4.69 3.34 -13.06
N ALA A 73 5.53 2.32 -13.29
CA ALA A 73 6.96 2.42 -13.03
C ALA A 73 7.64 3.51 -13.87
N ARG A 74 7.24 3.70 -15.13
CA ARG A 74 7.73 4.82 -15.95
C ARG A 74 7.26 6.18 -15.44
N MET A 75 6.01 6.29 -15.00
CA MET A 75 5.53 7.53 -14.38
C MET A 75 6.30 7.86 -13.09
N ASN A 76 6.60 6.86 -12.26
CA ASN A 76 7.38 7.06 -11.04
C ASN A 76 8.83 7.48 -11.33
N LEU A 77 9.46 6.86 -12.33
CA LEU A 77 10.78 7.29 -12.81
C LEU A 77 10.76 8.74 -13.28
N GLN A 78 9.73 9.15 -14.01
CA GLN A 78 9.60 10.52 -14.47
C GLN A 78 9.45 11.50 -13.30
N ARG A 79 8.64 11.18 -12.29
CA ARG A 79 8.54 11.99 -11.05
C ARG A 79 9.88 12.12 -10.34
N LEU A 80 10.68 11.05 -10.29
CA LEU A 80 12.01 11.07 -9.69
C LEU A 80 12.97 11.98 -10.46
N LYS A 81 12.89 12.00 -11.79
CA LYS A 81 13.70 12.87 -12.66
C LYS A 81 13.27 14.34 -12.62
N ASP A 82 11.96 14.58 -12.53
CA ASP A 82 11.36 15.92 -12.53
C ASP A 82 11.32 16.55 -11.13
N ALA A 83 11.76 15.83 -10.10
CA ALA A 83 11.83 16.31 -8.73
C ALA A 83 12.69 17.58 -8.65
N LYS A 84 12.09 18.69 -8.18
CA LYS A 84 12.75 20.00 -8.07
C LYS A 84 13.61 20.16 -6.79
N GLY A 85 13.92 19.06 -6.11
CA GLY A 85 14.67 19.06 -4.85
C GLY A 85 15.05 17.65 -4.41
N PRO A 86 15.94 17.53 -3.40
CA PRO A 86 16.37 16.25 -2.87
C PRO A 86 15.21 15.48 -2.26
N VAL A 87 15.21 14.16 -2.46
CA VAL A 87 14.21 13.25 -1.88
C VAL A 87 14.65 12.89 -0.46
N GLY A 88 13.78 13.13 0.52
CA GLY A 88 14.02 12.77 1.91
C GLY A 88 13.70 11.31 2.22
N LEU A 89 14.59 10.65 2.95
CA LEU A 89 14.34 9.39 3.65
C LEU A 89 13.90 9.71 5.07
N ASP A 90 12.73 9.22 5.43
CA ASP A 90 12.15 9.27 6.78
C ASP A 90 12.20 7.83 7.32
N ALA A 91 13.15 7.56 8.21
CA ALA A 91 13.41 6.24 8.74
C ALA A 91 12.69 6.00 10.07
N ASP A 92 12.40 7.05 10.83
CA ASP A 92 11.71 6.96 12.13
C ASP A 92 10.20 7.24 12.06
N GLY A 93 9.70 7.75 10.93
CA GLY A 93 8.29 7.99 10.65
C GLY A 93 7.73 9.27 11.26
N ASP A 94 8.58 10.23 11.65
CA ASP A 94 8.15 11.49 12.28
C ASP A 94 7.61 12.52 11.27
N GLY A 95 7.70 12.23 9.97
CA GLY A 95 7.27 13.09 8.88
C GLY A 95 8.30 14.14 8.45
N LYS A 96 9.52 14.09 8.98
CA LYS A 96 10.66 14.91 8.57
C LYS A 96 11.71 14.03 7.88
N PRO A 97 12.42 14.56 6.87
CA PRO A 97 13.55 13.85 6.30
C PRO A 97 14.69 13.71 7.31
N ASP A 98 15.05 12.49 7.66
CA ASP A 98 16.28 12.17 8.41
C ASP A 98 17.52 12.35 7.53
N LYS A 99 17.38 11.95 6.26
CA LYS A 99 18.45 12.01 5.28
C LYS A 99 17.91 12.46 3.93
N GLU A 100 18.50 13.48 3.35
CA GLU A 100 18.27 13.86 1.97
C GLU A 100 19.13 13.02 1.01
N MET A 101 18.54 12.53 -0.08
CA MET A 101 19.28 11.90 -1.17
C MET A 101 20.11 12.94 -1.93
N THR A 102 21.39 12.67 -2.14
CA THR A 102 22.23 13.55 -2.97
C THR A 102 21.86 13.44 -4.45
N ALA A 103 22.39 14.35 -5.27
CA ALA A 103 22.21 14.29 -6.72
C ALA A 103 22.79 13.00 -7.31
N GLU A 104 23.92 12.53 -6.78
CA GLU A 104 24.58 11.29 -7.21
C GLU A 104 23.77 10.05 -6.82
N GLU A 105 23.24 10.00 -5.59
CA GLU A 105 22.38 8.90 -5.13
C GLU A 105 21.08 8.84 -5.95
N THR A 106 20.52 10.01 -6.27
CA THR A 106 19.33 10.12 -7.14
C THR A 106 19.65 9.62 -8.55
N ALA A 107 20.79 10.01 -9.12
CA ALA A 107 21.22 9.54 -10.43
C ALA A 107 21.42 8.02 -10.46
N ALA A 108 22.00 7.44 -9.39
CA ALA A 108 22.16 5.99 -9.26
C ALA A 108 20.80 5.27 -9.20
N GLN A 109 19.82 5.81 -8.46
CA GLN A 109 18.47 5.25 -8.42
C GLN A 109 17.75 5.35 -9.77
N VAL A 110 17.87 6.49 -10.46
CA VAL A 110 17.33 6.67 -11.82
C VAL A 110 17.91 5.61 -12.75
N HIS A 111 19.22 5.40 -12.72
CA HIS A 111 19.89 4.40 -13.57
C HIS A 111 19.42 2.96 -13.28
N LEU A 112 19.28 2.61 -12.00
CA LEU A 112 18.76 1.30 -11.59
C LEU A 112 17.31 1.10 -12.06
N ALA A 113 16.47 2.12 -11.90
CA ALA A 113 15.06 2.07 -12.32
C ALA A 113 14.93 1.95 -13.84
N GLU A 114 15.72 2.69 -14.61
CA GLU A 114 15.79 2.58 -16.08
C GLU A 114 16.22 1.18 -16.52
N THR A 115 17.26 0.62 -15.88
CA THR A 115 17.76 -0.72 -16.19
C THR A 115 16.70 -1.78 -15.88
N THR A 116 16.03 -1.66 -14.73
CA THR A 116 14.96 -2.58 -14.32
C THR A 116 13.78 -2.51 -15.30
N LEU A 117 13.36 -1.31 -15.69
CA LEU A 117 12.31 -1.11 -16.69
C LEU A 117 12.71 -1.77 -18.02
N LYS A 118 13.95 -1.56 -18.48
CA LYS A 118 14.43 -2.15 -19.74
C LYS A 118 14.39 -3.69 -19.69
N ASN A 119 14.85 -4.29 -18.60
CA ASN A 119 14.99 -5.74 -18.50
C ASN A 119 13.64 -6.44 -18.26
N THR A 120 12.79 -5.85 -17.40
CA THR A 120 11.55 -6.50 -16.95
C THR A 120 10.36 -6.16 -17.84
N CYS A 121 10.21 -4.91 -18.26
CA CYS A 121 9.03 -4.45 -19.00
C CYS A 121 9.09 -4.70 -20.51
N ALA A 122 10.28 -4.96 -21.07
CA ALA A 122 10.41 -5.47 -22.44
C ALA A 122 10.10 -6.98 -22.53
N ALA A 123 10.35 -7.73 -21.45
CA ALA A 123 10.13 -9.18 -21.40
C ALA A 123 8.67 -9.57 -21.09
N GLY A 124 7.88 -8.67 -20.50
CA GLY A 124 6.47 -8.92 -20.13
C GLY A 124 5.43 -8.59 -21.21
N ALA A 125 5.85 -8.20 -22.42
CA ALA A 125 4.97 -7.84 -23.53
C ALA A 125 4.55 -9.04 -24.41
N THR A 126 4.38 -10.22 -23.81
CA THR A 126 3.94 -11.46 -24.46
C THR A 126 2.46 -11.70 -24.28
#